data_AF-A0A7J8JV98-F1
#
_entry.id   AF-A0A7J8JV98-F1
#
_cell.length_a   1.000
_cell.length_b   1.000
_cell.length_c   1.000
_cell.angle_alpha   90.00
_cell.angle_beta   90.00
_cell.angle_gamma   90.00
#
_symmetry.space_group_name_H-M   'P 1'
#
loop_
_entity.id
_entity.type
_entity.pdbx_description
1 polymer ?
#
loop_
_entity_poly.entity_id
_entity_poly.type
_entity_poly.pdbx_seq_one_letter_code
_entity_poly.pdbx_strand_id
1 'polypeptide(L)'
;MFEVARRNPYFYAPELLCYTQQYKGVLTECCKAADRAACLGPKMDDLQRKLQVSAYREKFKCSTLQKSGESALQKWFVVLLTQKFGGASFETVSTLATDFTKVHKECCHGDLLECADDRFDELKRLVDEPQELVKKCKVYEQLGEYGFQNVALAELLKHKPKATEEQLKTVVGDFTTFLQKCCSAADKEACFAEEGPKLVASSQAVFA
;
A
#
# COMPACT_ATOMS: atom_id res chain seq x y z
N MET A 1 1.26 -18.35 -2.75
CA MET A 1 1.44 -17.29 -3.76
C MET A 1 0.98 -17.72 -5.15
N PHE A 2 1.53 -18.79 -5.75
CA PHE A 2 1.17 -19.28 -7.10
C PHE A 2 -0.34 -19.40 -7.36
N GLU A 3 -1.06 -20.07 -6.47
CA GLU A 3 -2.52 -20.28 -6.59
C GLU A 3 -3.33 -18.98 -6.62
N VAL A 4 -2.85 -17.94 -5.94
CA VAL A 4 -3.48 -16.62 -5.92
C VAL A 4 -3.15 -15.86 -7.20
N ALA A 5 -1.89 -15.87 -7.62
CA ALA A 5 -1.44 -15.20 -8.83
C ALA A 5 -2.19 -15.70 -10.08
N ARG A 6 -2.28 -17.02 -10.29
CA ARG A 6 -2.94 -17.55 -11.50
C ARG A 6 -4.43 -17.26 -11.58
N ARG A 7 -5.10 -17.05 -10.44
CA ARG A 7 -6.54 -16.75 -10.37
C ARG A 7 -6.82 -15.25 -10.51
N ASN A 8 -5.79 -14.40 -10.42
CA ASN A 8 -5.92 -12.96 -10.48
C ASN A 8 -4.86 -12.38 -11.45
N PRO A 9 -5.06 -12.51 -12.78
CA PRO A 9 -4.05 -12.16 -13.78
C PRO A 9 -3.66 -10.68 -13.83
N TYR A 10 -4.54 -9.80 -13.34
CA TYR A 10 -4.30 -8.35 -13.25
C TYR A 10 -3.75 -7.93 -11.86
N PHE A 11 -3.39 -8.90 -11.02
CA PHE A 11 -2.90 -8.65 -9.67
C PHE A 11 -1.38 -8.57 -9.69
N TYR A 12 -0.86 -7.35 -9.55
CA TYR A 12 0.57 -7.10 -9.68
C TYR A 12 1.34 -7.51 -8.41
N ALA A 13 2.66 -7.65 -8.57
CA ALA A 13 3.53 -8.32 -7.61
C ALA A 13 3.47 -7.74 -6.17
N PRO A 14 3.47 -6.42 -5.96
CA PRO A 14 3.24 -5.82 -4.64
C PRO A 14 1.99 -6.33 -3.91
N GLU A 15 0.85 -6.49 -4.58
CA GLU A 15 -0.39 -6.89 -3.90
C GLU A 15 -0.34 -8.38 -3.51
N LEU A 16 0.32 -9.19 -4.34
CA LEU A 16 0.59 -10.60 -4.05
C LEU A 16 1.54 -10.78 -2.86
N LEU A 17 2.57 -9.94 -2.77
CA LEU A 17 3.51 -9.93 -1.65
C LEU A 17 2.81 -9.54 -0.36
N CYS A 18 2.00 -8.49 -0.39
CA CYS A 18 1.25 -8.05 0.79
C CYS A 18 0.26 -9.11 1.27
N TYR A 19 -0.51 -9.69 0.34
CA TYR A 19 -1.40 -10.82 0.65
C TYR A 19 -0.63 -11.97 1.31
N THR A 20 0.57 -12.28 0.80
CA THR A 20 1.41 -13.36 1.33
C THR A 20 1.91 -13.03 2.75
N GLN A 21 2.28 -11.78 3.02
CA GLN A 21 2.68 -11.33 4.34
C GLN A 21 1.52 -11.40 5.35
N GLN A 22 0.33 -10.94 4.96
CA GLN A 22 -0.87 -11.03 5.81
C GLN A 22 -1.26 -12.48 6.09
N TYR A 23 -1.20 -13.34 5.08
CA TYR A 23 -1.42 -14.78 5.22
C TYR A 23 -0.44 -15.40 6.23
N LYS A 24 0.86 -15.10 6.10
CA LYS A 24 1.90 -15.52 7.05
C LYS A 24 1.61 -14.99 8.47
N GLY A 25 1.15 -13.75 8.59
CA GLY A 25 0.73 -13.13 9.85
C GLY A 25 -0.40 -13.90 10.54
N VAL A 26 -1.50 -14.15 9.82
CA VAL A 26 -2.65 -14.92 10.33
C VAL A 26 -2.24 -16.31 10.80
N LEU A 27 -1.42 -17.01 10.02
CA LEU A 27 -0.92 -18.34 10.41
C LEU A 27 -0.02 -18.27 11.66
N THR A 28 0.87 -17.28 11.73
CA THR A 28 1.78 -17.11 12.87
C THR A 28 1.02 -16.88 14.18
N GLU A 29 -0.06 -16.11 14.12
CA GLU A 29 -0.95 -15.85 15.25
C GLU A 29 -1.77 -17.10 15.59
N CYS A 30 -2.54 -17.64 14.64
CA CYS A 30 -3.53 -18.66 14.91
C CYS A 30 -2.96 -20.05 15.17
N CYS A 31 -1.75 -20.37 14.68
CA CYS A 31 -1.10 -21.64 15.01
C CYS A 31 -0.77 -21.76 16.51
N LYS A 32 -0.66 -20.62 17.22
CA LYS A 32 -0.42 -20.55 18.67
C LYS A 32 -1.71 -20.52 19.51
N ALA A 33 -2.87 -20.36 18.87
CA ALA A 33 -4.15 -20.30 19.57
C ALA A 33 -4.56 -21.67 20.11
N ALA A 34 -5.25 -21.67 21.26
CA ALA A 34 -5.81 -22.88 21.88
C ALA A 34 -6.85 -23.55 20.96
N ASP A 35 -7.73 -22.75 20.34
CA ASP A 35 -8.62 -23.17 19.27
C ASP A 35 -8.18 -22.54 17.94
N ARG A 36 -7.43 -23.34 17.16
CA ARG A 36 -6.90 -22.93 15.86
C ARG A 36 -8.02 -22.72 14.83
N ALA A 37 -9.09 -23.52 14.89
CA ALA A 37 -10.17 -23.45 13.92
C ALA A 37 -10.99 -22.17 14.12
N ALA A 38 -11.32 -21.86 15.38
CA ALA A 38 -12.00 -20.62 15.74
C ALA A 38 -11.17 -19.36 15.42
N CYS A 39 -9.84 -19.45 15.50
CA CYS A 39 -8.96 -18.34 15.10
C CYS A 39 -8.81 -18.20 13.57
N LEU A 40 -8.53 -19.30 12.87
CA LEU A 40 -8.19 -19.28 11.45
C LEU A 40 -9.37 -18.87 10.57
N GLY A 41 -10.55 -19.46 10.77
CA GLY A 41 -11.69 -19.28 9.87
C GLY A 41 -12.01 -17.80 9.59
N PRO A 42 -12.37 -17.01 10.61
CA PRO A 42 -12.75 -15.61 10.43
C PRO A 42 -11.65 -14.74 9.81
N LYS A 43 -10.37 -14.94 10.19
CA LYS A 43 -9.24 -14.16 9.67
C LYS A 43 -8.91 -14.53 8.23
N MET A 44 -9.02 -15.81 7.88
CA MET A 44 -8.86 -16.28 6.51
C MET A 44 -9.98 -15.79 5.61
N ASP A 45 -11.23 -15.77 6.09
CA ASP A 45 -12.36 -15.22 5.36
C ASP A 45 -12.20 -13.72 5.11
N ASP A 46 -11.76 -12.95 6.10
CA ASP A 46 -11.49 -11.52 5.94
C ASP A 46 -10.33 -11.27 4.94
N LEU A 47 -9.25 -12.04 5.05
CA LEU A 47 -8.11 -11.95 4.14
C LEU A 47 -8.52 -12.28 2.70
N GLN A 48 -9.33 -13.32 2.52
CA GLN A 48 -9.85 -13.71 1.21
C GLN A 48 -10.81 -12.65 0.65
N ARG A 49 -11.64 -12.02 1.48
CA ARG A 49 -12.49 -10.90 1.08
C ARG A 49 -11.66 -9.72 0.57
N LYS A 50 -10.60 -9.35 1.31
CA LYS A 50 -9.67 -8.26 0.92
C LYS A 50 -9.01 -8.56 -0.43
N LEU A 51 -8.53 -9.79 -0.62
CA LEU A 51 -7.97 -10.25 -1.89
C LEU A 51 -8.97 -10.09 -3.05
N GLN A 52 -10.21 -10.55 -2.87
CA GLN A 52 -11.25 -10.49 -3.91
C GLN A 52 -11.59 -9.05 -4.28
N VAL A 53 -11.73 -8.15 -3.31
CA VAL A 53 -11.99 -6.72 -3.55
C VAL A 53 -10.85 -6.10 -4.35
N SER A 54 -9.60 -6.34 -3.97
CA SER A 54 -8.44 -5.80 -4.67
C SER A 54 -8.34 -6.35 -6.10
N ALA A 55 -8.51 -7.67 -6.27
CA ALA A 55 -8.50 -8.29 -7.60
C ALA A 55 -9.62 -7.76 -8.52
N TYR A 56 -10.82 -7.55 -7.98
CA TYR A 56 -11.93 -6.97 -8.74
C TYR A 56 -11.61 -5.53 -9.20
N ARG A 57 -11.03 -4.72 -8.32
CA ARG A 57 -10.62 -3.35 -8.65
C ARG A 57 -9.60 -3.32 -9.78
N GLU A 58 -8.57 -4.16 -9.70
CA GLU A 58 -7.56 -4.22 -10.77
C GLU A 58 -8.14 -4.71 -12.09
N LYS A 59 -8.98 -5.75 -12.04
CA LYS A 59 -9.69 -6.24 -13.22
C LYS A 59 -10.59 -5.15 -13.83
N PHE A 60 -11.30 -4.37 -13.01
CA PHE A 60 -12.14 -3.27 -13.48
C PHE A 60 -11.32 -2.20 -14.21
N LYS A 61 -10.18 -1.77 -13.65
CA LYS A 61 -9.33 -0.75 -14.25
C LYS A 61 -8.73 -1.24 -15.57
N CYS A 62 -8.18 -2.46 -15.60
CA CYS A 62 -7.65 -3.04 -16.82
C CYS A 62 -8.72 -3.28 -17.89
N SER A 63 -9.92 -3.72 -17.49
CA SER A 63 -11.04 -3.86 -18.43
C SER A 63 -11.49 -2.52 -18.98
N THR A 64 -11.55 -1.47 -18.15
CA THR A 64 -11.90 -0.11 -18.57
C THR A 64 -10.87 0.43 -19.55
N LEU A 65 -9.59 0.26 -19.26
CA LEU A 65 -8.51 0.66 -20.15
C LEU A 65 -8.62 -0.03 -21.52
N GLN A 66 -8.78 -1.36 -21.52
CA GLN A 66 -8.84 -2.15 -22.75
C GLN A 66 -10.09 -1.87 -23.59
N LYS A 67 -11.24 -1.63 -22.95
CA LYS A 67 -12.52 -1.46 -23.65
C LYS A 67 -12.85 -0.01 -23.99
N SER A 68 -12.37 0.93 -23.20
CA SER A 68 -12.80 2.33 -23.25
C SER A 68 -11.64 3.32 -23.35
N GLY A 69 -10.40 2.83 -23.30
CA GLY A 69 -9.19 3.62 -23.50
C GLY A 69 -8.75 4.42 -22.26
N GLU A 70 -7.57 5.03 -22.38
CA GLU A 70 -6.90 5.78 -21.31
C GLU A 70 -7.75 6.95 -20.80
N SER A 71 -8.41 7.68 -21.70
CA SER A 71 -9.24 8.83 -21.31
C SER A 71 -10.41 8.43 -20.40
N ALA A 72 -10.99 7.25 -20.59
CA ALA A 72 -12.07 6.75 -19.73
C ALA A 72 -11.55 6.38 -18.34
N LEU A 73 -10.39 5.71 -18.28
CA LEU A 73 -9.76 5.35 -17.01
C LEU A 73 -9.30 6.59 -16.23
N GLN A 74 -8.73 7.58 -16.91
CA GLN A 74 -8.31 8.85 -16.30
C GLN A 74 -9.49 9.61 -15.71
N LYS A 75 -10.61 9.73 -16.44
CA LYS A 75 -11.83 10.35 -15.91
C LYS A 75 -12.37 9.62 -14.69
N TRP A 76 -12.32 8.28 -14.70
CA TRP A 76 -12.71 7.49 -13.53
C TRP A 76 -11.82 7.79 -12.32
N PHE A 77 -10.49 7.89 -12.53
CA PHE A 77 -9.58 8.32 -11.46
C PHE A 77 -9.87 9.74 -10.99
N VAL A 78 -10.11 10.71 -11.87
CA VAL A 78 -10.48 12.08 -11.46
C VAL A 78 -11.69 12.07 -10.53
N VAL A 79 -12.75 11.30 -10.86
CA VAL A 79 -13.94 11.19 -10.01
C VAL A 79 -13.60 10.52 -8.67
N LEU A 80 -12.92 9.38 -8.70
CA LEU A 80 -12.54 8.65 -7.49
C LEU A 80 -11.68 9.51 -6.55
N LEU A 81 -10.68 10.19 -7.12
CA LEU A 81 -9.75 11.01 -6.38
C LEU A 81 -10.43 12.28 -5.86
N THR A 82 -11.32 12.92 -6.62
CA THR A 82 -12.09 14.08 -6.12
C THR A 82 -12.99 13.68 -4.94
N GLN A 83 -13.63 12.51 -5.02
CA GLN A 83 -14.47 11.99 -3.92
C GLN A 83 -13.63 11.62 -2.69
N LYS A 84 -12.44 11.05 -2.91
CA LYS A 84 -11.54 10.61 -1.83
C LYS A 84 -10.74 11.77 -1.21
N PHE A 85 -10.44 12.80 -2.01
CA PHE A 85 -9.59 13.93 -1.68
C PHE A 85 -10.33 15.26 -1.88
N GLY A 86 -11.49 15.43 -1.23
CA GLY A 86 -12.36 16.60 -1.42
C GLY A 86 -11.76 17.98 -1.09
N GLY A 87 -10.54 18.05 -0.55
CA GLY A 87 -9.79 19.29 -0.32
C GLY A 87 -8.54 19.45 -1.19
N ALA A 88 -8.26 18.53 -2.14
CA ALA A 88 -7.16 18.65 -3.07
C ALA A 88 -7.52 19.58 -4.24
N SER A 89 -6.53 20.28 -4.80
CA SER A 89 -6.76 21.11 -5.98
C SER A 89 -7.06 20.23 -7.20
N PHE A 90 -7.79 20.79 -8.16
CA PHE A 90 -8.07 20.11 -9.42
C PHE A 90 -6.78 19.71 -10.17
N GLU A 91 -5.74 20.54 -10.07
CA GLU A 91 -4.42 20.27 -10.66
C GLU A 91 -3.78 19.03 -10.05
N THR A 92 -3.72 18.93 -8.71
CA THR A 92 -3.20 17.75 -8.02
C THR A 92 -4.00 16.49 -8.38
N VAL A 93 -5.32 16.58 -8.38
CA VAL A 93 -6.20 15.46 -8.75
C VAL A 93 -5.98 15.01 -10.20
N SER A 94 -5.83 15.95 -11.13
CA SER A 94 -5.64 15.66 -12.55
C SER A 94 -4.28 15.03 -12.84
N THR A 95 -3.22 15.52 -12.19
CA THR A 95 -1.88 14.92 -12.27
C THR A 95 -1.91 13.48 -11.77
N LEU A 96 -2.43 13.27 -10.55
CA LEU A 96 -2.51 11.94 -9.95
C LEU A 96 -3.39 10.97 -10.78
N ALA A 97 -4.48 11.45 -11.36
CA ALA A 97 -5.31 10.66 -12.26
C ALA A 97 -4.56 10.24 -13.54
N THR A 98 -3.73 11.13 -14.07
CA THR A 98 -2.89 10.88 -15.25
C THR A 98 -1.83 9.83 -14.94
N ASP A 99 -1.13 10.00 -13.82
CA ASP A 99 -0.09 9.08 -13.40
C ASP A 99 -0.64 7.68 -13.08
N PHE A 100 -1.76 7.59 -12.36
CA PHE A 100 -2.41 6.30 -12.16
C PHE A 100 -2.88 5.67 -13.46
N THR A 101 -3.35 6.45 -14.42
CA THR A 101 -3.73 5.91 -15.74
C THR A 101 -2.53 5.32 -16.46
N LYS A 102 -1.37 5.98 -16.40
CA LYS A 102 -0.12 5.50 -17.00
C LYS A 102 0.33 4.18 -16.38
N VAL A 103 0.39 4.10 -15.06
CA VAL A 103 0.74 2.86 -14.34
C VAL A 103 -0.16 1.71 -14.76
N HIS A 104 -1.48 1.92 -14.83
CA HIS A 104 -2.38 0.84 -15.23
C HIS A 104 -2.24 0.52 -16.72
N LYS A 105 -1.80 1.45 -17.56
CA LYS A 105 -1.46 1.15 -18.95
C LYS A 105 -0.31 0.16 -19.05
N GLU A 106 0.76 0.35 -18.31
CA GLU A 106 1.89 -0.58 -18.27
C GLU A 106 1.49 -1.91 -17.61
N CYS A 107 0.89 -1.85 -16.42
CA CYS A 107 0.46 -3.01 -15.64
C CYS A 107 -0.53 -3.94 -16.34
N CYS A 108 -1.49 -3.40 -17.08
CA CYS A 108 -2.54 -4.20 -17.68
C CYS A 108 -2.11 -4.96 -18.95
N HIS A 109 -0.89 -4.69 -19.47
CA HIS A 109 -0.29 -5.44 -20.57
C HIS A 109 0.53 -6.65 -20.10
N GLY A 110 0.70 -6.84 -18.78
CA GLY A 110 1.33 -8.03 -18.20
C GLY A 110 2.84 -7.91 -18.00
N ASP A 111 3.46 -6.74 -18.21
CA ASP A 111 4.81 -6.48 -17.73
C ASP A 111 4.76 -6.21 -16.22
N LEU A 112 4.76 -7.30 -15.44
CA LEU A 112 4.62 -7.27 -13.98
C LEU A 112 5.79 -6.56 -13.26
N LEU A 113 6.97 -6.50 -13.89
CA LEU A 113 8.17 -5.92 -13.28
C LEU A 113 8.20 -4.41 -13.52
N GLU A 114 7.98 -3.98 -14.78
CA GLU A 114 7.88 -2.56 -15.15
C GLU A 114 6.68 -1.90 -14.45
N CYS A 115 5.55 -2.59 -14.40
CA CYS A 115 4.38 -2.20 -13.61
C CYS A 115 4.66 -1.95 -12.12
N ALA A 116 5.49 -2.79 -11.51
CA ALA A 116 5.83 -2.65 -10.11
C ALA A 116 6.75 -1.44 -9.91
N ASP A 117 7.76 -1.27 -10.76
CA ASP A 117 8.72 -0.17 -10.69
C ASP A 117 8.07 1.19 -10.96
N ASP A 118 7.22 1.33 -11.99
CA ASP A 118 6.50 2.58 -12.28
C ASP A 118 5.49 2.94 -11.18
N ARG A 119 4.80 1.94 -10.61
CA ARG A 119 3.93 2.17 -9.45
C ARG A 119 4.73 2.64 -8.25
N PHE A 120 5.95 2.13 -8.05
CA PHE A 120 6.83 2.57 -6.96
C PHE A 120 7.36 3.98 -7.16
N ASP A 121 7.70 4.38 -8.38
CA ASP A 121 8.15 5.73 -8.68
C ASP A 121 7.01 6.77 -8.62
N GLU A 122 5.77 6.34 -8.84
CA GLU A 122 4.60 7.18 -8.63
C GLU A 122 4.23 7.34 -7.16
N LEU A 123 4.23 6.25 -6.39
CA LEU A 123 4.03 6.30 -4.95
C LEU A 123 5.12 7.16 -4.26
N LYS A 124 6.33 7.23 -4.84
CA LYS A 124 7.40 8.13 -4.45
C LYS A 124 7.07 9.61 -4.65
N ARG A 125 6.39 10.01 -5.73
CA ARG A 125 5.94 11.41 -5.92
C ARG A 125 4.95 11.89 -4.85
N LEU A 126 4.15 10.98 -4.29
CA LEU A 126 3.28 11.26 -3.15
C LEU A 126 4.03 11.43 -1.82
N VAL A 127 5.29 10.98 -1.76
CA VAL A 127 6.14 10.97 -0.55
C VAL A 127 7.25 12.04 -0.61
N ASP A 128 7.70 12.42 -1.81
CA ASP A 128 8.84 13.32 -2.04
C ASP A 128 8.50 14.82 -2.07
N GLU A 129 7.22 15.22 -2.13
CA GLU A 129 6.86 16.60 -1.81
C GLU A 129 7.09 16.86 -0.31
N PRO A 130 7.56 18.04 0.11
CA PRO A 130 7.49 18.46 1.50
C PRO A 130 6.01 18.62 1.88
N GLN A 131 5.36 17.51 2.21
CA GLN A 131 3.96 17.48 2.54
C GLN A 131 3.82 17.60 4.06
N GLU A 132 3.19 18.70 4.46
CA GLU A 132 2.62 18.98 5.78
C GLU A 132 2.25 17.70 6.54
N LEU A 133 2.56 17.63 7.84
CA LEU A 133 2.33 16.45 8.69
C LEU A 133 0.87 15.98 8.71
N VAL A 134 -0.08 16.92 8.53
CA VAL A 134 -1.51 16.65 8.36
C VAL A 134 -1.80 15.81 7.10
N LYS A 135 -1.04 16.01 6.01
CA LYS A 135 -1.17 15.24 4.77
C LYS A 135 -0.67 13.81 4.94
N LYS A 136 0.43 13.57 5.67
CA LYS A 136 0.94 12.20 5.97
C LYS A 136 -0.08 11.38 6.75
N CYS A 137 -0.76 11.98 7.72
CA CYS A 137 -1.82 11.31 8.44
C CYS A 137 -3.05 11.03 7.59
N LYS A 138 -3.45 11.97 6.74
CA LYS A 138 -4.50 11.69 5.75
C LYS A 138 -4.11 10.55 4.81
N VAL A 139 -2.88 10.52 4.30
CA VAL A 139 -2.38 9.45 3.44
C VAL A 139 -2.42 8.09 4.15
N TYR A 140 -1.98 8.03 5.41
CA TYR A 140 -2.05 6.80 6.24
C TYR A 140 -3.49 6.35 6.50
N GLU A 141 -4.36 7.26 6.96
CA GLU A 141 -5.78 7.02 7.21
C GLU A 141 -6.53 6.59 5.93
N GLN A 142 -6.08 7.05 4.75
CA GLN A 142 -6.74 6.82 3.46
C GLN A 142 -6.19 5.64 2.64
N LEU A 143 -4.92 5.29 2.79
CA LEU A 143 -4.33 4.05 2.27
C LEU A 143 -4.70 2.86 3.15
N GLY A 144 -4.98 3.12 4.43
CA GLY A 144 -5.09 2.11 5.46
C GLY A 144 -3.73 1.46 5.73
N GLU A 145 -3.66 0.69 6.81
CA GLU A 145 -2.46 -0.04 7.22
C GLU A 145 -1.85 -0.85 6.06
N TYR A 146 -2.69 -1.55 5.29
CA TYR A 146 -2.28 -2.35 4.13
C TYR A 146 -1.61 -1.54 3.01
N GLY A 147 -2.18 -0.40 2.62
CA GLY A 147 -1.63 0.42 1.54
C GLY A 147 -0.33 1.08 1.96
N PHE A 148 -0.21 1.48 3.23
CA PHE A 148 1.01 2.05 3.78
C PHE A 148 2.15 1.03 3.86
N GLN A 149 1.88 -0.20 4.30
CA GLN A 149 2.89 -1.25 4.40
C GLN A 149 3.55 -1.55 3.04
N ASN A 150 2.78 -1.55 1.95
CA ASN A 150 3.31 -1.78 0.60
C ASN A 150 4.23 -0.67 0.12
N VAL A 151 3.89 0.59 0.42
CA VAL A 151 4.72 1.75 0.09
C VAL A 151 6.01 1.72 0.90
N ALA A 152 5.90 1.50 2.22
CA ALA A 152 7.04 1.49 3.12
C ALA A 152 8.03 0.35 2.80
N LEU A 153 7.53 -0.85 2.51
CA LEU A 153 8.37 -2.01 2.19
C LEU A 153 9.25 -1.76 0.95
N ALA A 154 8.67 -1.13 -0.06
CA ALA A 154 9.37 -0.86 -1.31
C ALA A 154 10.42 0.23 -1.18
N GLU A 155 10.10 1.30 -0.46
CA GLU A 155 11.07 2.35 -0.18
C GLU A 155 12.24 1.80 0.64
N LEU A 156 11.97 0.96 1.63
CA LEU A 156 13.00 0.31 2.43
C LEU A 156 13.89 -0.63 1.60
N LEU A 157 13.32 -1.40 0.68
CA LEU A 157 14.09 -2.29 -0.20
C LEU A 157 15.00 -1.51 -1.18
N LYS A 158 14.61 -0.29 -1.60
CA LYS A 158 15.47 0.58 -2.42
C LYS A 158 16.71 1.05 -1.64
N HIS A 159 16.55 1.44 -0.37
CA HIS A 159 17.66 1.93 0.47
C HIS A 159 18.47 0.81 1.14
N LYS A 160 17.84 -0.35 1.37
CA LYS A 160 18.41 -1.50 2.05
C LYS A 160 18.13 -2.79 1.25
N PRO A 161 18.68 -2.93 0.03
CA PRO A 161 18.37 -4.05 -0.89
C PRO A 161 18.81 -5.42 -0.38
N LYS A 162 19.63 -5.46 0.68
CA LYS A 162 20.10 -6.69 1.34
C LYS A 162 19.38 -6.98 2.66
N ALA A 163 18.38 -6.17 3.04
CA ALA A 163 17.61 -6.38 4.26
C ALA A 163 16.85 -7.71 4.20
N THR A 164 16.82 -8.43 5.31
CA THR A 164 16.04 -9.66 5.44
C THR A 164 14.55 -9.36 5.54
N GLU A 165 13.71 -10.35 5.24
CA GLU A 165 12.26 -10.22 5.38
C GLU A 165 11.88 -9.80 6.81
N GLU A 166 12.58 -10.32 7.81
CA GLU A 166 12.38 -10.03 9.24
C GLU A 166 12.78 -8.60 9.61
N GLN A 167 13.87 -8.07 9.05
CA GLN A 167 14.27 -6.68 9.25
C GLN A 167 13.22 -5.73 8.63
N LEU A 168 12.81 -6.01 7.39
CA LEU A 168 11.80 -5.22 6.69
C LEU A 168 10.46 -5.22 7.43
N LYS A 169 10.00 -6.39 7.87
CA LYS A 169 8.76 -6.53 8.64
C LYS A 169 8.80 -5.73 9.94
N THR A 170 9.93 -5.77 10.65
CA THR A 170 10.10 -5.04 11.91
C THR A 170 9.99 -3.53 11.68
N VAL A 171 10.75 -3.00 10.71
CA VAL A 171 10.74 -1.56 10.44
C VAL A 171 9.39 -1.07 9.90
N VAL A 172 8.77 -1.82 8.99
CA VAL A 172 7.43 -1.47 8.49
C VAL A 172 6.37 -1.50 9.61
N GLY A 173 6.47 -2.45 10.55
CA GLY A 173 5.61 -2.52 11.73
C GLY A 173 5.79 -1.34 12.68
N ASP A 174 7.04 -0.95 12.94
CA ASP A 174 7.37 0.21 13.78
C ASP A 174 6.83 1.51 13.16
N PHE A 175 6.99 1.68 11.84
CA PHE A 175 6.44 2.82 11.11
C PHE A 175 4.91 2.86 11.14
N THR A 176 4.25 1.70 11.00
CA THR A 176 2.80 1.58 11.09
C THR A 176 2.30 2.01 12.48
N THR A 177 2.95 1.50 13.53
CA THR A 177 2.61 1.82 14.92
C THR A 177 2.82 3.30 15.22
N PHE A 178 3.93 3.87 14.76
CA PHE A 178 4.24 5.29 14.87
C PHE A 178 3.16 6.16 14.21
N LEU A 179 2.77 5.86 12.97
CA LEU A 179 1.73 6.63 12.29
C LEU A 179 0.37 6.47 12.95
N GLN A 180 0.02 5.27 13.40
CA GLN A 180 -1.23 5.05 14.12
C GLN A 180 -1.28 5.87 15.42
N LYS A 181 -0.17 5.94 16.16
CA LYS A 181 -0.02 6.76 17.36
C LYS A 181 -0.11 8.25 17.04
N CYS A 182 0.74 8.75 16.14
CA CYS A 182 0.85 10.20 15.93
C CYS A 182 -0.28 10.79 15.10
N CYS A 183 -0.95 10.01 14.25
CA CYS A 183 -2.12 10.51 13.53
C CYS A 183 -3.38 10.56 14.39
N SER A 184 -3.45 9.74 15.43
CA SER A 184 -4.50 9.81 16.45
C SER A 184 -4.24 10.89 17.51
N ALA A 185 -3.07 11.53 17.52
CA ALA A 185 -2.72 12.56 18.48
C ALA A 185 -3.51 13.86 18.25
N ALA A 186 -3.82 14.55 19.35
CA ALA A 186 -4.45 15.87 19.33
C ALA A 186 -3.50 16.91 18.69
N ASP A 187 -2.23 16.87 19.10
CA ASP A 187 -1.14 17.62 18.48
C ASP A 187 -0.26 16.64 17.69
N LYS A 188 -0.54 16.57 16.39
CA LYS A 188 0.19 15.70 15.46
C LYS A 188 1.64 16.19 15.33
N GLU A 189 1.84 17.49 15.19
CA GLU A 189 3.17 18.05 14.95
C GLU A 189 4.13 17.76 16.09
N ALA A 190 3.68 17.97 17.34
CA ALA A 190 4.47 17.63 18.52
C ALA A 190 4.77 16.12 18.59
N CYS A 191 3.80 15.25 18.30
CA CYS A 191 4.02 13.81 18.31
C CYS A 191 5.06 13.38 17.27
N PHE A 192 4.95 13.86 16.03
CA PHE A 192 5.91 13.53 14.98
C PHE A 192 7.31 14.08 15.28
N ALA A 193 7.41 15.27 15.86
CA ALA A 193 8.69 15.86 16.27
C ALA A 193 9.37 15.05 17.38
N GLU A 194 8.60 14.52 18.33
CA GLU A 194 9.14 13.73 19.44
C GLU A 194 9.44 12.28 19.05
N GLU A 195 8.51 11.62 18.36
CA GLU A 195 8.56 10.19 18.08
C GLU A 195 9.30 9.87 16.78
N GLY A 196 9.36 10.81 15.83
CA GLY A 196 10.04 10.64 14.54
C GLY A 196 11.52 10.28 14.68
N PRO A 197 12.32 11.01 15.48
CA PRO A 197 13.73 10.66 15.71
C PRO A 197 13.92 9.28 16.36
N LYS A 198 13.02 8.88 17.27
CA LYS A 198 13.05 7.57 17.93
C LYS A 198 12.83 6.44 16.91
N LEU A 199 11.87 6.62 16.00
CA LEU A 199 11.60 5.67 14.93
C LEU A 199 12.79 5.52 13.97
N VAL A 200 13.42 6.64 13.58
CA VAL A 200 14.61 6.63 12.71
C VAL A 200 15.75 5.86 13.38
N ALA A 201 16.01 6.11 14.66
CA ALA A 201 17.05 5.40 15.40
C ALA A 201 16.76 3.89 15.52
N SER A 202 15.52 3.50 15.83
CA SER A 202 15.10 2.08 15.85
C SER A 202 15.32 1.42 14.50
N SER A 203 14.87 2.07 13.42
CA SER A 203 14.98 1.55 12.06
C SER A 203 16.44 1.37 11.63
N GLN A 204 17.31 2.34 11.96
CA GLN A 204 18.73 2.24 11.68
C GLN A 204 19.40 1.09 12.43
N ALA A 205 19.03 0.86 13.69
CA ALA A 205 19.55 -0.25 14.48
C ALA A 205 19.13 -1.62 13.94
N VAL A 206 17.92 -1.74 13.38
CA VAL A 206 17.46 -2.98 12.75
C VAL A 206 18.23 -3.32 11.47
N PHE A 207 18.70 -2.31 10.74
CA PHE A 207 19.46 -2.47 9.49
C PHE A 207 20.98 -2.32 9.65
N ALA A 208 21.48 -2.26 10.88
CA ALA A 208 22.91 -2.29 11.21
C ALA A 208 23.41 -3.75 11.19
#